data_AF-A0A349JF04-F1
#
_entry.id   AF-A0A349JF04-F1
#
_cell.length_a   1.000
_cell.length_b   1.000
_cell.length_c   1.000
_cell.angle_alpha   90.00
_cell.angle_beta   90.00
_cell.angle_gamma   90.00
#
_symmetry.space_group_name_H-M   'P 1'
#
loop_
_entity.id
_entity.type
_entity.pdbx_description
1 polymer ?
#
loop_
_entity_poly.entity_id
_entity_poly.type
_entity_poly.pdbx_seq_one_letter_code
_entity_poly.pdbx_strand_id
1 'polypeptide(L)'
;MMTHIIEASSYSGDMVLDCFAGSGVVGQAAKMLGRRAMLIEIEEGLCHKITLRCSDISQPLPKPKTSEFDWGKELLFQKLLDHVSSEK
;
A
#
# COMPACT_ATOMS: atom_id res chain seq x y z
N MET A 1 -0.49 9.01 -1.79
CA MET A 1 -0.17 8.41 -0.46
C MET A 1 1.24 7.85 -0.45
N MET A 2 1.58 6.83 -1.23
CA MET A 2 2.87 6.13 -1.08
C MET A 2 4.10 7.01 -1.33
N THR A 3 4.06 7.88 -2.35
CA THR A 3 5.13 8.86 -2.59
C THR A 3 5.37 9.78 -1.40
N HIS A 4 4.30 10.25 -0.75
CA HIS A 4 4.41 11.11 0.43
C HIS A 4 5.09 10.41 1.60
N ILE A 5 4.75 9.13 1.86
CA ILE A 5 5.38 8.35 2.93
C ILE A 5 6.88 8.17 2.65
N ILE A 6 7.24 7.78 1.43
CA ILE A 6 8.64 7.53 1.05
C ILE A 6 9.45 8.84 1.09
N GLU A 7 8.90 9.94 0.58
CA GLU A 7 9.56 11.23 0.57
C GLU A 7 9.83 11.75 1.99
N ALA A 8 8.89 11.56 2.92
CA ALA A 8 9.02 11.98 4.31
C ALA A 8 9.99 11.10 5.14
N SER A 9 10.30 9.89 4.68
CA SER A 9 11.05 8.88 5.47
C SER A 9 12.36 8.42 4.83
N SER A 10 12.75 8.97 3.67
CA SER A 10 13.97 8.58 2.97
C SER A 10 14.51 9.71 2.09
N TYR A 11 15.80 9.66 1.78
CA TYR A 11 16.45 10.56 0.83
C TYR A 11 16.62 9.92 -0.56
N SER A 12 16.95 10.73 -1.56
CA SER A 12 17.29 10.22 -2.89
C SER A 12 18.48 9.25 -2.81
N GLY A 13 18.41 8.14 -3.55
CA GLY A 13 19.44 7.08 -3.52
C GLY A 13 19.29 6.03 -2.40
N ASP A 14 18.51 6.31 -1.36
CA ASP A 14 18.23 5.34 -0.28
C ASP A 14 17.51 4.09 -0.80
N MET A 15 17.56 3.02 0.00
CA MET A 15 16.88 1.76 -0.30
C MET A 15 15.55 1.67 0.45
N VAL A 16 14.47 1.44 -0.29
CA VAL A 16 13.14 1.14 0.24
C VAL A 16 12.90 -0.37 0.17
N LEU A 17 12.60 -1.01 1.30
CA LEU A 17 12.24 -2.42 1.39
C LEU A 17 10.73 -2.57 1.57
N ASP A 18 10.12 -3.43 0.76
CA ASP A 18 8.72 -3.86 0.92
C ASP A 18 8.66 -5.39 0.89
N CYS A 19 8.32 -5.99 2.04
CA CYS A 19 8.27 -7.44 2.19
C CYS A 19 6.94 -8.06 1.70
N PHE A 20 5.96 -7.24 1.36
CA PHE A 20 4.63 -7.65 0.91
C PHE A 20 4.24 -6.85 -0.33
N ALA A 21 5.07 -6.97 -1.37
CA ALA A 21 5.06 -6.03 -2.48
C ALA A 21 3.75 -6.02 -3.29
N GLY A 22 3.01 -7.14 -3.28
CA GLY A 22 1.74 -7.28 -3.98
C GLY A 22 1.87 -6.87 -5.44
N SER A 23 1.19 -5.81 -5.84
CA SER A 23 1.26 -5.31 -7.23
C SER A 23 2.45 -4.40 -7.55
N GLY A 24 3.35 -4.11 -6.60
CA GLY A 24 4.58 -3.35 -6.81
C GLY A 24 4.48 -1.82 -6.68
N VAL A 25 3.42 -1.30 -6.05
CA VAL A 25 3.18 0.15 -5.95
C VAL A 25 4.29 0.88 -5.20
N VAL A 26 4.85 0.26 -4.15
CA VAL A 26 5.95 0.84 -3.36
C VAL A 26 7.20 1.01 -4.22
N GLY A 27 7.60 0.00 -4.98
CA GLY A 27 8.79 0.10 -5.84
C GLY A 27 8.64 1.13 -6.96
N GLN A 28 7.45 1.25 -7.56
CA GLN A 28 7.20 2.32 -8.54
C GLN A 28 7.33 3.70 -7.89
N ALA A 29 6.69 3.93 -6.75
CA ALA A 29 6.75 5.20 -6.03
C ALA A 29 8.19 5.54 -5.59
N ALA A 30 8.94 4.55 -5.10
CA ALA A 30 10.36 4.72 -4.74
C ALA A 30 11.20 5.15 -5.95
N LYS A 31 11.06 4.45 -7.09
CA LYS A 31 11.80 4.77 -8.31
C LYS A 31 11.44 6.14 -8.89
N MET A 32 10.16 6.53 -8.89
CA MET A 32 9.71 7.87 -9.30
C MET A 32 10.39 8.98 -8.49
N LEU A 33 10.68 8.70 -7.22
CA LEU A 33 11.35 9.60 -6.30
C LEU A 33 12.89 9.48 -6.35
N GLY A 34 13.47 8.66 -7.22
CA GLY A 34 14.93 8.48 -7.30
C GLY A 34 15.54 7.61 -6.19
N ARG A 35 14.73 6.76 -5.55
CA ARG A 35 15.18 5.77 -4.57
C ARG A 35 15.40 4.40 -5.23
N ARG A 36 16.23 3.57 -4.61
CA ARG A 36 16.35 2.13 -4.93
C ARG A 36 15.23 1.38 -4.19
N ALA A 37 14.80 0.24 -4.74
CA ALA A 37 13.75 -0.57 -4.13
C ALA A 37 14.11 -2.05 -4.13
N MET A 38 13.80 -2.73 -3.03
CA MET A 38 13.80 -4.19 -2.90
C MET A 38 12.38 -4.63 -2.56
N LEU A 39 11.82 -5.48 -3.40
CA LEU A 39 10.43 -5.95 -3.30
C LEU A 39 10.43 -7.46 -3.15
N ILE A 40 9.74 -7.96 -2.12
CA ILE A 40 9.56 -9.39 -1.88
C ILE A 40 8.08 -9.71 -2.09
N GLU A 41 7.83 -10.72 -2.91
CA GLU A 41 6.49 -11.23 -3.23
C GLU A 41 6.59 -12.74 -3.44
N ILE A 42 5.59 -13.48 -2.94
CA ILE A 42 5.57 -14.94 -2.99
C ILE A 42 4.90 -15.46 -4.27
N GLU A 43 3.93 -14.72 -4.81
CA GLU A 43 3.25 -15.13 -6.04
C GLU A 43 4.03 -14.70 -7.28
N GLU A 44 4.52 -15.69 -8.05
CA GLU A 44 5.31 -15.46 -9.26
C GLU A 44 4.62 -14.54 -10.29
N GLY A 45 3.31 -14.69 -10.46
CA GLY A 45 2.54 -13.82 -11.35
C GLY A 45 2.58 -12.34 -10.94
N LEU A 46 2.61 -12.07 -9.64
CA LEU A 46 2.78 -10.72 -9.10
C LEU A 46 4.23 -10.23 -9.25
N CYS A 47 5.24 -11.10 -9.11
CA CYS A 47 6.64 -10.78 -9.40
C CYS A 47 6.83 -10.30 -10.86
N HIS A 48 6.19 -10.97 -11.82
CA HIS A 48 6.20 -10.53 -13.22
C HIS A 48 5.55 -9.15 -13.39
N LYS A 49 4.38 -8.95 -12.77
CA LYS A 49 3.67 -7.66 -12.77
C LYS A 49 4.50 -6.53 -12.15
N ILE A 50 5.22 -6.81 -11.06
CA ILE A 50 6.14 -5.89 -10.41
C ILE A 50 7.23 -5.45 -11.39
N THR A 51 7.82 -6.39 -12.13
CA THR A 51 8.88 -6.09 -13.11
C THR A 51 8.37 -5.14 -14.19
N LEU A 52 7.20 -5.42 -14.77
CA LEU A 52 6.57 -4.54 -15.78
C LEU A 52 6.26 -3.15 -15.23
N ARG A 53 5.68 -3.06 -14.02
CA ARG A 53 5.38 -1.78 -13.37
C ARG A 53 6.65 -0.98 -13.10
N CYS A 54 7.71 -1.63 -12.63
CA CYS A 54 8.96 -0.95 -12.29
C CYS A 54 9.83 -0.65 -13.52
N SER A 55 9.62 -1.29 -14.68
CA SER A 55 10.35 -0.96 -15.91
C SER A 55 9.89 0.34 -16.55
N ASP A 56 8.61 0.70 -16.39
CA ASP A 56 8.05 1.96 -16.91
C ASP A 56 7.37 2.75 -15.79
N ILE A 57 8.11 3.73 -15.26
CA ILE A 57 7.62 4.61 -14.20
C ILE A 57 6.85 5.84 -14.72
N SER A 58 6.65 5.96 -16.04
CA SER A 58 5.85 7.05 -16.62
C SER A 58 4.35 6.91 -16.32
N GLN A 59 3.92 5.68 -16.03
CA GLN A 59 2.53 5.39 -15.70
C GLN A 59 2.14 5.95 -14.33
N PRO A 60 0.93 6.52 -14.17
CA PRO A 60 0.48 7.03 -12.88
C PRO A 60 0.30 5.91 -11.86
N LEU A 61 0.51 6.23 -10.58
CA LEU A 61 0.21 5.32 -9.48
C LEU A 61 -1.31 5.04 -9.43
N PRO A 62 -1.71 3.81 -9.06
CA PRO A 62 -3.13 3.46 -8.97
C PRO A 62 -3.81 4.34 -7.92
N LYS A 63 -5.03 4.78 -8.24
CA LYS A 63 -5.85 5.50 -7.27
C LYS A 63 -6.25 4.55 -6.14
N PRO A 64 -6.20 5.00 -4.87
CA PRO A 64 -6.75 4.22 -3.77
C PRO A 64 -8.19 3.84 -4.07
N LYS A 65 -8.55 2.58 -3.84
CA LYS A 65 -9.96 2.17 -3.88
C LYS A 65 -10.62 2.71 -2.62
N THR A 66 -11.42 3.75 -2.77
CA THR A 66 -12.33 4.22 -1.73
C THR A 66 -13.63 3.44 -1.87
N SER A 67 -13.73 2.27 -1.27
CA SER A 67 -15.06 1.73 -0.95
C SER A 67 -15.53 2.42 0.33
N GLU A 68 -16.74 2.93 0.35
CA GLU A 68 -17.38 3.33 1.61
C GLU A 68 -17.54 2.07 2.47
N PHE A 69 -16.73 1.98 3.53
CA PHE A 69 -16.89 0.94 4.53
C PHE A 69 -18.00 1.36 5.48
N ASP A 70 -19.09 0.60 5.50
CA ASP A 70 -20.23 0.86 6.36
C ASP A 70 -19.98 0.26 7.75
N TRP A 71 -19.44 1.08 8.65
CA TRP A 71 -19.22 0.72 10.06
C TRP A 71 -20.49 0.23 10.75
N GLY A 72 -21.67 0.70 10.33
CA GLY A 72 -22.95 0.27 10.87
C GLY A 72 -23.33 -1.15 10.49
N LYS A 73 -22.73 -1.73 9.46
CA LYS A 73 -22.96 -3.14 9.09
C LYS A 73 -21.90 -4.09 9.64
N GLU A 74 -20.83 -3.56 10.23
CA GLU A 74 -19.77 -4.42 10.72
C GLU A 74 -20.10 -5.05 12.07
N LEU A 75 -20.08 -6.38 12.13
CA LEU A 75 -20.51 -7.18 13.26
C LEU A 75 -19.71 -6.88 14.53
N LEU A 76 -18.39 -6.68 14.39
CA LEU A 76 -17.52 -6.32 15.51
C LEU A 76 -17.86 -4.95 16.08
N PHE A 77 -18.18 -3.98 15.21
CA PHE A 77 -18.54 -2.64 15.64
C PHE A 77 -19.90 -2.64 16.35
N GLN A 78 -20.87 -3.39 15.84
CA GLN A 78 -22.18 -3.55 16.47
C GLN A 78 -22.08 -4.18 17.87
N LYS A 79 -21.32 -5.28 18.01
CA LYS A 79 -21.08 -5.90 19.32
C LYS A 79 -20.45 -4.93 20.33
N LEU A 80 -19.59 -4.03 19.86
CA LEU A 80 -18.94 -3.03 20.71
C LEU A 80 -19.95 -1.97 21.19
N LEU A 81 -20.87 -1.53 20.32
CA LEU A 81 -21.95 -0.61 20.67
C LEU A 81 -22.97 -1.22 21.65
N ASP A 82 -23.29 -2.51 21.47
CA ASP A 82 -24.19 -3.25 22.35
C ASP A 82 -23.64 -3.34 23.78
N HIS A 83 -22.33 -3.60 23.91
CA HIS A 83 -21.66 -3.62 25.22
C HIS A 83 -21.66 -2.25 25.91
N VAL A 84 -21.39 -1.16 25.18
CA VAL A 84 -21.42 0.21 25.74
C VAL A 84 -22.83 0.62 26.19
N SER A 85 -23.87 0.08 25.56
CA SER A 85 -25.27 0.38 25.90
C SER A 85 -25.78 -0.46 27.08
N SER A 86 -25.14 -1.58 27.41
CA SER A 86 -25.49 -2.48 28.52
C SER A 86 -24.87 -2.08 29.87
N GLU A 87 -23.94 -1.12 29.90
CA GLU A 87 -23.27 -0.63 31.12
C GLU A 87 -23.86 0.69 31.68
N LYS A 88 -25.02 1.12 31.14
CA LYS A 88 -25.84 2.21 31.69
C LYS A 88 -27.10 1.67 32.35
#